data_AF-B7G5X9-F1
#
_entry.id   AF-B7G5X9-F1
#
_cell.length_a   1.000
_cell.length_b   1.000
_cell.length_c   1.000
_cell.angle_alpha   90.00
_cell.angle_beta   90.00
_cell.angle_gamma   90.00
#
_symmetry.space_group_name_H-M   'P 1'
#
loop_
_entity.id
_entity.type
_entity.pdbx_description
1 polymer ?
#
loop_
_entity_poly.entity_id
_entity_poly.type
_entity_poly.pdbx_seq_one_letter_code
_entity_poly.pdbx_strand_id
1 'polypeptide(L)'
;MNSWLLLFLWAIVSLAGTAMAAPAPWLEGTYDLVRVTDSDDHEVAWPREDQTFTLRLTSVPDDPDTYRLHVKIGNNMGCGVHVHTATTDDPRSGQATVTLEPVHSTMMMPPEELFKLEMVLSRVLPQITSIELDAAQQRLTLRGAQGTLVARTNVETKVP
;
A
#
# COMPACT_ATOMS: atom_id res chain seq x y z
N MET A 1 28.38 -63.11 -23.51
CA MET A 1 27.66 -63.54 -22.29
C MET A 1 28.54 -63.19 -21.10
N ASN A 2 28.25 -62.28 -20.18
CA ASN A 2 27.08 -61.44 -19.94
C ASN A 2 27.60 -60.10 -19.38
N SER A 3 27.21 -58.99 -20.03
CA SER A 3 26.95 -57.74 -19.33
C SER A 3 26.04 -58.02 -18.14
N TRP A 4 26.35 -57.50 -16.96
CA TRP A 4 25.34 -57.21 -15.94
C TRP A 4 25.81 -56.03 -15.07
N LEU A 5 25.15 -54.90 -15.33
CA LEU A 5 24.68 -53.92 -14.35
C LEU A 5 25.71 -53.09 -13.56
N LEU A 6 26.31 -52.15 -14.29
CA LEU A 6 26.31 -50.73 -13.88
C LEU A 6 24.86 -50.25 -13.78
N LEU A 7 24.35 -49.95 -12.59
CA LEU A 7 23.19 -49.06 -12.34
C LEU A 7 22.87 -49.06 -10.84
N PHE A 8 23.42 -48.12 -10.09
CA PHE A 8 22.77 -47.52 -8.91
C PHE A 8 23.34 -46.11 -8.74
N LEU A 9 23.16 -45.32 -9.80
CA LEU A 9 23.28 -43.87 -9.77
C LEU A 9 21.84 -43.34 -9.63
N TRP A 10 21.65 -42.37 -8.74
CA TRP A 10 20.50 -41.46 -8.67
C TRP A 10 19.16 -41.98 -8.16
N ALA A 11 18.94 -41.81 -6.86
CA ALA A 11 17.61 -41.53 -6.31
C ALA A 11 17.73 -40.65 -5.06
N ILE A 12 18.30 -39.45 -5.21
CA ILE A 12 17.90 -38.31 -4.37
C ILE A 12 16.93 -37.53 -5.24
N VAL A 13 15.67 -37.96 -5.24
CA VAL A 13 14.58 -37.08 -5.66
C VAL A 13 14.49 -36.05 -4.56
N SER A 14 15.21 -34.95 -4.74
CA SER A 14 14.98 -33.71 -4.02
C SER A 14 13.54 -33.30 -4.32
N LEU A 15 12.64 -33.69 -3.42
CA LEU A 15 11.34 -33.04 -3.26
C LEU A 15 11.60 -31.66 -2.63
N ALA A 16 12.36 -30.83 -3.34
CA ALA A 16 12.32 -29.40 -3.14
C ALA A 16 10.97 -28.98 -3.68
N GLY A 17 9.96 -28.99 -2.81
CA GLY A 17 8.77 -28.21 -3.05
C GLY A 17 9.26 -26.80 -3.32
N THR A 18 9.21 -26.37 -4.58
CA THR A 18 9.16 -24.97 -4.94
C THR A 18 7.90 -24.43 -4.28
N ALA A 19 8.03 -24.03 -3.00
CA ALA A 19 7.20 -22.99 -2.47
C ALA A 19 7.47 -21.79 -3.38
N MET A 20 6.61 -21.63 -4.39
CA MET A 20 6.42 -20.35 -5.05
C MET A 20 6.23 -19.36 -3.91
N ALA A 21 7.27 -18.60 -3.59
CA ALA A 21 7.12 -17.49 -2.66
C ALA A 21 5.99 -16.64 -3.24
N ALA A 22 4.91 -16.48 -2.48
CA ALA A 22 3.86 -15.54 -2.86
C ALA A 22 4.57 -14.20 -3.17
N PRO A 23 4.22 -13.51 -4.26
CA PRO A 23 4.79 -12.21 -4.54
C PRO A 23 4.63 -11.35 -3.29
N ALA A 24 5.73 -10.74 -2.84
CA ALA A 24 5.67 -9.86 -1.68
C ALA A 24 4.62 -8.76 -1.96
N PRO A 25 3.76 -8.42 -0.99
CA PRO A 25 2.71 -7.43 -1.19
C PRO A 25 3.36 -6.08 -1.56
N TRP A 26 3.27 -5.72 -2.84
CA TRP A 26 4.02 -4.60 -3.44
C TRP A 26 3.64 -3.22 -2.88
N LEU A 27 2.45 -3.11 -2.28
CA LEU A 27 1.94 -1.91 -1.61
C LEU A 27 2.20 -1.89 -0.10
N GLU A 28 2.74 -2.96 0.50
CA GLU A 28 2.97 -2.98 1.94
C GLU A 28 4.11 -2.01 2.32
N GLY A 29 3.83 -1.12 3.27
CA GLY A 29 4.81 -0.15 3.68
C GLY A 29 4.27 1.01 4.50
N THR A 30 5.20 1.89 4.86
CA THR A 30 4.94 3.15 5.54
C THR A 30 5.27 4.29 4.58
N TYR A 31 4.38 5.28 4.47
CA TYR A 31 4.49 6.38 3.53
C TYR A 31 4.20 7.70 4.24
N ASP A 32 5.02 8.71 3.99
CA ASP A 32 4.81 10.05 4.51
C ASP A 32 3.96 10.83 3.52
N LEU A 33 2.80 11.32 3.96
CA LEU A 33 1.91 12.14 3.15
C LEU A 33 2.61 13.46 2.80
N VAL A 34 2.77 13.73 1.51
CA VAL A 34 3.42 14.94 1.01
C VAL A 34 2.46 15.89 0.32
N ARG A 35 1.34 15.39 -0.21
CA ARG A 35 0.35 16.21 -0.92
C ARG A 35 -1.05 15.58 -0.91
N VAL A 36 -2.07 16.44 -0.89
CA VAL A 36 -3.50 16.13 -0.87
C VAL A 36 -4.15 17.23 -1.68
N THR A 37 -4.93 16.82 -2.66
CA THR A 37 -5.71 17.72 -3.52
C THR A 37 -7.18 17.38 -3.35
N ASP A 38 -8.05 18.36 -3.54
CA ASP A 38 -9.50 18.16 -3.58
C ASP A 38 -9.99 17.86 -5.01
N SER A 39 -11.32 17.87 -5.20
CA SER A 39 -11.96 17.58 -6.49
C SER A 39 -11.64 18.59 -7.59
N ASP A 40 -11.24 19.81 -7.20
CA ASP A 40 -10.92 20.90 -8.11
C ASP A 40 -9.40 21.00 -8.37
N ASP A 41 -8.63 19.99 -7.96
CA ASP A 41 -7.17 19.94 -8.02
C ASP A 41 -6.48 21.04 -7.19
N HIS A 42 -7.18 21.61 -6.21
CA HIS A 42 -6.58 22.55 -5.27
C HIS A 42 -5.84 21.79 -4.17
N GLU A 43 -4.60 22.22 -3.92
CA GLU A 43 -3.80 21.68 -2.82
C GLU A 43 -4.39 22.13 -1.47
N VAL A 44 -4.61 21.16 -0.59
CA VAL A 44 -5.20 21.37 0.74
C VAL A 44 -4.13 21.94 1.65
N ALA A 45 -4.43 22.98 2.43
CA ALA A 45 -3.42 23.58 3.29
C ALA A 45 -2.95 22.61 4.40
N TRP A 46 -1.63 22.52 4.60
CA TRP A 46 -1.05 21.80 5.73
C TRP A 46 -1.30 22.58 7.03
N PRO A 47 -1.68 21.90 8.12
CA PRO A 47 -1.78 22.51 9.45
C PRO A 47 -0.49 23.22 9.86
N ARG A 48 0.66 22.60 9.57
CA ARG A 48 2.01 23.16 9.80
C ARG A 48 2.99 22.62 8.76
N GLU A 49 3.96 23.45 8.37
CA GLU A 49 4.98 23.08 7.37
C GLU A 49 5.96 21.99 7.84
N ASP A 50 6.18 21.88 9.16
CA ASP A 50 7.09 20.89 9.77
C ASP A 50 6.39 19.57 10.13
N GLN A 51 5.07 19.48 9.94
CA GLN A 51 4.29 18.32 10.35
C GLN A 51 4.21 17.28 9.23
N THR A 52 4.68 16.06 9.53
CA THR A 52 4.56 14.91 8.65
C THR A 52 3.44 13.99 9.13
N PHE A 53 2.59 13.55 8.22
CA PHE A 53 1.54 12.57 8.48
C PHE A 53 1.87 11.26 7.81
N THR A 54 1.61 10.15 8.48
CA THR A 54 2.00 8.83 7.99
C THR A 54 0.78 8.03 7.57
N LEU A 55 0.86 7.44 6.38
CA LEU A 55 -0.02 6.37 5.91
C LEU A 55 0.73 5.04 6.03
N ARG A 56 0.02 4.00 6.43
CA ARG A 56 0.54 2.65 6.49
C ARG A 56 -0.39 1.71 5.75
N LEU A 57 0.14 0.97 4.80
CA LEU A 57 -0.54 -0.12 4.11
C LEU A 57 0.03 -1.43 4.65
N THR A 58 -0.84 -2.31 5.13
CA THR A 58 -0.46 -3.63 5.66
C THR A 58 -1.27 -4.68 4.91
N SER A 59 -0.62 -5.72 4.39
CA SER A 59 -1.33 -6.84 3.76
C SER A 59 -2.21 -7.57 4.77
N VAL A 60 -3.34 -8.12 4.30
CA VAL A 60 -4.17 -9.00 5.11
C VAL A 60 -3.63 -10.43 4.96
N PRO A 61 -3.35 -11.14 6.06
CA PRO A 61 -2.96 -12.54 5.99
C PRO A 61 -4.02 -13.35 5.23
N ASP A 62 -3.57 -14.25 4.37
CA ASP A 62 -4.42 -15.14 3.57
C ASP A 62 -5.28 -14.45 2.49
N ASP A 63 -5.12 -13.14 2.27
CA ASP A 63 -5.77 -12.40 1.18
C ASP A 63 -4.75 -11.44 0.49
N PRO A 64 -4.10 -11.88 -0.60
CA PRO A 64 -3.00 -11.13 -1.23
C PRO A 64 -3.43 -9.83 -1.90
N ASP A 65 -4.73 -9.69 -2.19
CA ASP A 65 -5.30 -8.53 -2.89
C ASP A 65 -5.96 -7.53 -1.94
N THR A 66 -5.97 -7.83 -0.63
CA THR A 66 -6.56 -6.95 0.38
C THR A 66 -5.49 -6.37 1.31
N TYR A 67 -5.57 -5.05 1.50
CA TYR A 67 -4.71 -4.29 2.40
C TYR A 67 -5.56 -3.53 3.43
N ARG A 68 -4.95 -3.23 4.58
CA ARG A 68 -5.48 -2.25 5.53
C ARG A 68 -4.68 -0.96 5.40
N LEU A 69 -5.38 0.11 5.05
CA LEU A 69 -4.86 1.46 5.12
C LEU A 69 -5.10 2.02 6.51
N HIS A 70 -4.05 2.53 7.14
CA HIS A 70 -4.10 3.28 8.38
C HIS A 70 -3.48 4.65 8.17
N VAL A 71 -4.17 5.70 8.59
CA VAL A 71 -3.72 7.10 8.47
C VAL A 71 -3.83 7.74 9.84
N LYS A 72 -2.76 8.39 10.30
CA LYS A 72 -2.77 9.10 11.58
C LYS A 72 -2.66 10.60 11.38
N ILE A 73 -3.79 11.30 11.52
CA ILE A 73 -3.90 12.76 11.46
C ILE A 73 -4.90 13.13 12.53
N GLY A 74 -4.45 13.75 13.62
CA GLY A 74 -5.28 14.00 14.81
C GLY A 74 -5.82 12.70 15.41
N ASN A 75 -6.90 12.18 14.83
CA ASN A 75 -7.45 10.84 15.00
C ASN A 75 -6.67 9.74 14.26
N ASN A 76 -6.90 8.49 14.69
CA ASN A 76 -6.52 7.33 13.89
C ASN A 76 -7.66 7.04 12.91
N MET A 77 -7.34 7.03 11.61
CA MET A 77 -8.25 6.71 10.53
C MET A 77 -7.84 5.40 9.87
N GLY A 78 -8.78 4.64 9.34
CA GLY A 78 -8.45 3.45 8.56
C GLY A 78 -9.60 2.90 7.72
N CYS A 79 -9.24 2.12 6.71
CA CYS A 79 -10.16 1.42 5.82
C CYS A 79 -9.49 0.20 5.18
N GLY A 80 -10.29 -0.78 4.74
CA GLY A 80 -9.83 -1.80 3.82
C GLY A 80 -9.59 -1.23 2.42
N VAL A 81 -8.64 -1.84 1.70
CA VAL A 81 -8.31 -1.55 0.31
C VAL A 81 -8.32 -2.89 -0.42
N HIS A 82 -9.19 -3.05 -1.41
CA HIS A 82 -9.25 -4.23 -2.27
C HIS A 82 -8.66 -3.90 -3.64
N VAL A 83 -7.70 -4.69 -4.09
CA VAL A 83 -7.04 -4.57 -5.38
C VAL A 83 -7.74 -5.48 -6.39
N HIS A 84 -8.20 -4.92 -7.52
CA HIS A 84 -8.94 -5.69 -8.54
C HIS A 84 -8.07 -6.09 -9.72
N THR A 85 -7.28 -5.13 -10.20
CA THR A 85 -6.34 -5.35 -11.29
C THR A 85 -5.05 -4.64 -10.93
N ALA A 86 -3.92 -5.33 -11.07
CA ALA A 86 -2.60 -4.77 -10.86
C ALA A 86 -1.77 -5.01 -12.12
N THR A 87 -1.20 -3.94 -12.65
CA THR A 87 -0.16 -3.99 -13.68
C THR A 87 1.15 -3.69 -12.97
N THR A 88 1.95 -4.73 -12.79
CA THR A 88 3.17 -4.70 -11.99
C THR A 88 4.32 -5.20 -12.85
N ASP A 89 5.14 -4.28 -13.37
CA ASP A 89 6.34 -4.63 -14.13
C ASP A 89 7.54 -4.93 -13.21
N ASP A 90 7.50 -4.45 -11.96
CA ASP A 90 8.51 -4.63 -10.91
C ASP A 90 7.80 -4.90 -9.57
N PRO A 91 8.25 -5.85 -8.72
CA PRO A 91 7.68 -6.09 -7.39
C PRO A 91 7.58 -4.87 -6.46
N ARG A 92 8.19 -3.72 -6.80
CA ARG A 92 8.12 -2.46 -6.05
C ARG A 92 7.50 -1.31 -6.84
N SER A 93 7.01 -1.52 -8.06
CA SER A 93 6.32 -0.48 -8.81
C SER A 93 5.19 -1.05 -9.67
N GLY A 94 4.09 -0.32 -9.72
CA GLY A 94 2.95 -0.74 -10.51
C GLY A 94 1.78 0.21 -10.36
N GLN A 95 0.73 -0.08 -11.12
CA GLN A 95 -0.54 0.60 -11.04
C GLN A 95 -1.64 -0.42 -10.80
N ALA A 96 -2.59 -0.08 -9.94
CA ALA A 96 -3.74 -0.91 -9.68
C ALA A 96 -5.05 -0.14 -9.60
N THR A 97 -6.13 -0.78 -10.05
CA THR A 97 -7.49 -0.33 -9.76
C THR A 97 -7.93 -0.91 -8.41
N VAL A 98 -8.50 -0.08 -7.55
CA VAL A 98 -8.85 -0.47 -6.19
C VAL A 98 -10.28 -0.06 -5.81
N THR A 99 -10.77 -0.64 -4.72
CA THR A 99 -11.94 -0.13 -4.00
C THR A 99 -11.59 -0.01 -2.53
N LEU A 100 -11.89 1.15 -1.95
CA LEU A 100 -11.71 1.40 -0.53
C LEU A 100 -13.02 1.18 0.21
N GLU A 101 -12.95 0.48 1.34
CA GLU A 101 -14.05 0.37 2.28
C GLU A 101 -14.36 1.73 2.94
N PRO A 102 -15.51 1.88 3.60
CA PRO A 102 -15.80 3.07 4.40
C PRO A 102 -14.68 3.39 5.38
N VAL A 103 -14.32 4.67 5.46
CA VAL A 103 -13.28 5.14 6.39
C VAL A 103 -13.85 5.22 7.80
N HIS A 104 -13.15 4.60 8.73
CA HIS A 104 -13.41 4.70 10.16
C HIS A 104 -12.43 5.67 10.80
N SER A 105 -12.87 6.40 11.84
CA SER A 105 -12.04 7.33 12.62
C SER A 105 -12.33 7.15 14.11
N THR A 106 -11.36 7.46 14.98
CA THR A 106 -11.54 7.42 16.44
C THR A 106 -12.47 8.50 17.00
N MET A 107 -12.93 9.44 16.16
CA MET A 107 -13.94 10.47 16.49
C MET A 107 -13.65 11.29 17.76
N MET A 108 -12.39 11.47 18.13
CA MET A 108 -12.02 12.45 19.15
C MET A 108 -12.05 13.86 18.53
N MET A 109 -12.01 14.88 19.38
CA MET A 109 -11.95 16.28 18.95
C MET A 109 -10.48 16.72 18.83
N PRO A 110 -9.87 16.67 17.63
CA PRO A 110 -8.52 17.19 17.42
C PRO A 110 -8.55 18.73 17.34
N PRO A 111 -7.38 19.39 17.36
CA PRO A 111 -7.24 20.78 16.95
C PRO A 111 -7.90 21.06 15.59
N GLU A 112 -8.48 22.26 15.43
CA GLU A 112 -9.28 22.63 14.25
C GLU A 112 -8.53 22.41 12.91
N GLU A 113 -7.24 22.72 12.86
CA GLU A 113 -6.43 22.56 11.66
C GLU A 113 -6.30 21.09 11.24
N LEU A 114 -6.08 20.19 12.22
CA LEU A 114 -6.06 18.74 11.97
C LEU A 114 -7.44 18.22 11.58
N PHE A 115 -8.49 18.74 12.21
CA PHE A 115 -9.88 18.38 11.88
C PHE A 115 -10.21 18.69 10.42
N LYS A 116 -9.80 19.85 9.89
CA LYS A 116 -10.02 20.22 8.49
C LYS A 116 -9.37 19.22 7.53
N LEU A 117 -8.13 18.81 7.81
CA LEU A 117 -7.43 17.80 7.00
C LEU A 117 -8.09 16.42 7.12
N GLU A 118 -8.49 16.00 8.33
CA GLU A 118 -9.25 14.76 8.54
C GLU A 118 -10.56 14.73 7.74
N MET A 119 -11.29 15.85 7.71
CA MET A 119 -12.54 15.98 6.97
C MET A 119 -12.34 15.86 5.46
N VAL A 120 -11.25 16.43 4.93
CA VAL A 120 -10.86 16.26 3.52
C VAL A 120 -10.56 14.79 3.26
N LEU A 121 -9.70 14.16 4.06
CA LEU A 121 -9.33 12.75 3.83
C LEU A 121 -10.51 11.79 3.94
N SER A 122 -11.45 12.07 4.86
CA SER A 122 -12.69 11.30 5.00
C SER A 122 -13.58 11.38 3.75
N ARG A 123 -13.44 12.45 2.94
CA ARG A 123 -14.13 12.60 1.65
C ARG A 123 -13.34 11.97 0.50
N VAL A 124 -12.03 12.14 0.47
CA VAL A 124 -11.19 11.70 -0.64
C VAL A 124 -10.95 10.20 -0.61
N LEU A 125 -10.58 9.63 0.55
CA LEU A 125 -10.20 8.22 0.68
C LEU A 125 -11.27 7.24 0.17
N PRO A 126 -12.56 7.35 0.53
CA PRO A 126 -13.59 6.42 0.04
C PRO A 126 -13.80 6.46 -1.48
N GLN A 127 -13.26 7.47 -2.17
CA GLN A 127 -13.46 7.71 -3.60
C GLN A 127 -12.21 7.37 -4.42
N ILE A 128 -11.16 6.86 -3.79
CA ILE A 128 -9.95 6.38 -4.47
C ILE A 128 -10.29 5.13 -5.28
N THR A 129 -9.88 5.16 -6.54
CA THR A 129 -10.12 4.07 -7.51
C THR A 129 -8.83 3.58 -8.16
N SER A 130 -7.73 4.32 -8.05
CA SER A 130 -6.42 3.95 -8.58
C SER A 130 -5.32 4.17 -7.55
N ILE A 131 -4.38 3.23 -7.47
CA ILE A 131 -3.13 3.32 -6.71
C ILE A 131 -1.96 3.13 -7.67
N GLU A 132 -0.94 3.96 -7.54
CA GLU A 132 0.29 3.89 -8.32
C GLU A 132 1.48 3.97 -7.36
N LEU A 133 2.40 3.01 -7.45
CA LEU A 133 3.67 3.03 -6.73
C LEU A 133 4.80 3.18 -7.75
N ASP A 134 5.56 4.26 -7.63
CA ASP A 134 6.77 4.51 -8.40
C ASP A 134 7.98 4.29 -7.50
N ALA A 135 8.70 3.18 -7.72
CA ALA A 135 9.90 2.83 -6.98
C ALA A 135 11.05 3.82 -7.20
N ALA A 136 11.18 4.35 -8.42
CA ALA A 136 12.27 5.26 -8.79
C ALA A 136 12.12 6.61 -8.11
N GLN A 137 10.88 7.07 -7.95
CA GLN A 137 10.56 8.32 -7.24
C GLN A 137 10.23 8.12 -5.77
N GLN A 138 10.21 6.87 -5.27
CA GLN A 138 9.76 6.51 -3.93
C GLN A 138 8.40 7.12 -3.61
N ARG A 139 7.46 7.04 -4.56
CA ARG A 139 6.21 7.79 -4.53
C ARG A 139 5.01 6.87 -4.64
N LEU A 140 4.10 6.97 -3.69
CA LEU A 140 2.77 6.38 -3.73
C LEU A 140 1.76 7.47 -4.12
N THR A 141 0.96 7.21 -5.14
CA THR A 141 -0.11 8.10 -5.59
C THR A 141 -1.45 7.37 -5.50
N LEU A 142 -2.41 7.95 -4.78
CA LEU A 142 -3.78 7.47 -4.64
C LEU A 142 -4.70 8.46 -5.36
N ARG A 143 -5.39 8.02 -6.42
CA ARG A 143 -6.27 8.89 -7.22
C ARG A 143 -7.73 8.48 -7.09
N GLY A 144 -8.58 9.48 -6.90
CA GLY A 144 -10.02 9.32 -6.82
C GLY A 144 -10.77 10.48 -7.44
N ALA A 145 -12.09 10.35 -7.55
CA ALA A 145 -12.94 11.39 -8.15
C ALA A 145 -12.99 12.68 -7.33
N GLN A 146 -12.70 12.61 -6.02
CA GLN A 146 -12.76 13.74 -5.09
C GLN A 146 -11.38 14.32 -4.75
N GLY A 147 -10.30 13.82 -5.36
CA GLY A 147 -8.96 14.28 -5.09
C GLY A 147 -7.88 13.24 -5.26
N THR A 148 -6.63 13.68 -5.08
CA THR A 148 -5.43 12.84 -5.15
C THR A 148 -4.61 12.99 -3.88
N LEU A 149 -4.11 11.88 -3.34
CA LEU A 149 -3.10 11.87 -2.28
C LEU A 149 -1.78 11.43 -2.90
N VAL A 150 -0.70 12.11 -2.52
CA VAL A 150 0.67 11.72 -2.84
C VAL A 150 1.41 11.52 -1.53
N ALA A 151 2.08 10.38 -1.41
CA ALA A 151 2.92 10.06 -0.28
C ALA A 151 4.29 9.59 -0.77
N ARG A 152 5.31 9.74 0.06
CA ARG A 152 6.67 9.27 -0.20
C ARG A 152 6.93 8.04 0.65
N THR A 153 7.53 7.00 0.08
CA THR A 153 7.94 5.82 0.84
C THR A 153 8.89 6.24 1.95
N ASN A 154 8.51 5.91 3.19
CA ASN A 154 9.38 6.09 4.33
C ASN A 154 10.28 4.85 4.41
N VAL A 155 11.55 5.02 3.99
CA VAL A 155 12.53 3.93 3.88
C VAL A 155 13.15 3.58 5.24
N GLU A 156 12.49 3.86 6.36
CA GLU A 156 12.72 3.10 7.60
C GLU A 156 12.15 1.68 7.48
N THR A 157 12.50 0.98 6.39
CA THR A 157 12.30 -0.44 6.23
C THR A 157 13.44 -1.12 6.98
N LYS A 158 13.09 -1.85 8.04
CA LYS A 158 13.99 -2.83 8.68
C LYS A 158 14.69 -3.63 7.59
N VAL A 159 16.00 -3.43 7.49
CA VAL A 159 16.90 -4.43 6.92
C VAL A 159 16.72 -5.69 7.78
N PRO A 160 16.46 -6.87 7.19
CA PRO A 160 16.40 -8.12 7.94
C PRO A 160 17.69 -8.40 8.71
#